data_AF-A0AAV6FG64-F1
#
_entry.id   AF-A0AAV6FG64-F1
#
_cell.length_a   1.000
_cell.length_b   1.000
_cell.length_c   1.000
_cell.angle_alpha   90.00
_cell.angle_beta   90.00
_cell.angle_gamma   90.00
#
_symmetry.space_group_name_H-M   'P 1'
#
loop_
_entity.id
_entity.type
_entity.pdbx_description
1 polymer ?
#
loop_
_entity_poly.entity_id
_entity_poly.type
_entity_poly.pdbx_seq_one_letter_code
_entity_poly.pdbx_strand_id
1 'polypeptide(L)'
;MPDLKDPSMASMAKFKKDKEIIAEYESQVKEIRAQLVEQQKVLEQQTDMRVQLLQDLQDFFRKKSEIESEYSRNLEKLAERFMAKTRSTKDHQQYKKDQNLLSPVNCWYLLLNEVRRESKDHATLSDLYLNNVITRFAHISEDTTRLLKKSKEIIFQLQEELMKVLNELYTVMKTYHLYNSETLSAEVKLREAERQGERGGRGGEVVFGLRTEDRHQRRNNARKIQKMKEKRQAKYSENKLKVMKARNEYLLTLEATNAALFKYYVHDLSHLIHRGVSCVALVPLATKGRFCHCTRFCLSAPYIIVAE
;
A
#
# COMPACT_ATOMS: atom_id res chain seq x y z
N MET A 1 5.98 -48.75 33.20
CA MET A 1 4.73 -47.95 33.15
C MET A 1 4.86 -46.96 32.00
N PRO A 2 4.05 -47.04 30.93
CA PRO A 2 4.04 -45.97 29.94
C PRO A 2 3.17 -44.82 30.44
N ASP A 3 3.72 -43.61 30.41
CA ASP A 3 3.06 -42.35 30.74
C ASP A 3 1.70 -42.23 30.05
N LEU A 4 0.64 -42.37 30.85
CA LEU A 4 -0.70 -41.91 30.52
C LEU A 4 -0.66 -40.37 30.56
N LYS A 5 -0.19 -39.75 29.48
CA LYS A 5 -0.41 -38.32 29.26
C LYS A 5 -1.93 -38.12 29.19
N ASP A 6 -2.49 -37.55 30.25
CA ASP A 6 -3.93 -37.41 30.40
C ASP A 6 -4.53 -36.73 29.15
N PRO A 7 -5.49 -37.34 28.44
CA PRO A 7 -6.07 -36.77 27.22
C PRO A 7 -6.64 -35.36 27.42
N SER A 8 -7.07 -35.06 28.66
CA SER A 8 -7.51 -33.74 29.12
C SER A 8 -6.41 -32.67 29.00
N MET A 9 -5.18 -32.98 29.44
CA MET A 9 -4.04 -32.06 29.38
C MET A 9 -3.61 -31.76 27.93
N ALA A 10 -3.68 -32.76 27.05
CA ALA A 10 -3.38 -32.60 25.63
C ALA A 10 -4.43 -31.75 24.88
N SER A 11 -5.72 -31.90 25.23
CA SER A 11 -6.82 -31.08 24.71
C SER A 11 -6.70 -29.62 25.17
N MET A 12 -6.38 -29.39 26.44
CA MET A 12 -6.23 -28.05 27.00
C MET A 12 -5.01 -27.31 26.43
N ALA A 13 -3.91 -28.03 26.13
CA ALA A 13 -2.74 -27.47 25.46
C ALA A 13 -3.02 -27.06 24.01
N LYS A 14 -3.79 -27.85 23.25
CA LYS A 14 -4.23 -27.49 21.89
C LYS A 14 -5.10 -26.24 21.86
N PHE A 15 -6.04 -26.12 22.80
CA PHE A 15 -6.91 -24.94 22.89
C PHE A 15 -6.15 -23.65 23.22
N LYS A 16 -5.06 -23.75 23.99
CA LYS A 16 -4.16 -22.61 24.24
C LYS A 16 -3.45 -22.15 22.96
N LYS A 17 -2.95 -23.09 22.14
CA LYS A 17 -2.34 -22.79 20.84
C LYS A 17 -3.33 -22.13 19.88
N ASP A 18 -4.56 -22.63 19.79
CA ASP A 18 -5.59 -22.03 18.91
C ASP A 18 -5.86 -20.56 19.24
N LYS A 19 -5.83 -20.18 20.52
CA LYS A 19 -5.99 -18.77 20.94
C LYS A 19 -4.78 -17.90 20.62
N GLU A 20 -3.58 -18.47 20.70
CA GLU A 20 -2.33 -17.78 20.40
C GLU A 20 -2.23 -17.45 18.91
N ILE A 21 -2.59 -18.39 18.03
CA ILE A 21 -2.63 -18.20 16.57
C ILE A 21 -3.56 -17.04 16.19
N ILE A 22 -4.76 -16.99 16.79
CA ILE A 22 -5.73 -15.91 16.52
C ILE A 22 -5.17 -14.55 16.96
N ALA A 23 -4.50 -14.50 18.12
CA ALA A 23 -3.92 -13.26 18.64
C ALA A 23 -2.74 -12.76 17.79
N GLU A 24 -1.87 -13.67 17.34
CA GLU A 24 -0.77 -13.34 16.44
C GLU A 24 -1.28 -12.81 15.10
N TYR A 25 -2.28 -13.47 14.52
CA TYR A 25 -2.94 -13.01 13.30
C TYR A 25 -3.54 -11.61 13.46
N GLU A 26 -4.27 -11.35 14.55
CA GLU A 26 -4.82 -10.01 14.84
C GLU A 26 -3.71 -8.95 14.98
N SER A 27 -2.54 -9.31 15.51
CA SER A 27 -1.38 -8.42 15.57
C SER A 27 -0.85 -8.10 14.17
N GLN A 28 -0.65 -9.12 13.33
CA GLN A 28 -0.19 -8.95 11.94
C GLN A 28 -1.16 -8.07 11.14
N VAL A 29 -2.48 -8.26 11.29
CA VAL A 29 -3.48 -7.42 10.61
C VAL A 29 -3.42 -5.97 11.09
N LYS A 30 -3.13 -5.71 12.37
CA LYS A 30 -2.93 -4.34 12.87
C LYS A 30 -1.68 -3.70 12.29
N GLU A 31 -0.58 -4.45 12.18
CA GLU A 31 0.66 -3.98 11.55
C GLU A 31 0.44 -3.67 10.07
N ILE A 32 -0.23 -4.56 9.32
CA ILE A 32 -0.60 -4.32 7.93
C ILE A 32 -1.42 -3.03 7.83
N ARG A 33 -2.48 -2.88 8.63
CA ARG A 33 -3.32 -1.66 8.61
C ARG A 33 -2.49 -0.39 8.89
N ALA A 34 -1.57 -0.44 9.84
CA ALA A 34 -0.69 0.69 10.15
C ALA A 34 0.22 1.03 8.95
N GLN A 35 0.80 0.02 8.30
CA GLN A 35 1.60 0.21 7.08
C GLN A 35 0.77 0.82 5.94
N LEU A 36 -0.46 0.35 5.71
CA LEU A 36 -1.35 0.89 4.67
C LEU A 36 -1.65 2.37 4.87
N VAL A 37 -1.90 2.79 6.12
CA VAL A 37 -2.12 4.21 6.47
C VAL A 37 -0.85 5.03 6.25
N GLU A 38 0.31 4.50 6.63
CA GLU A 38 1.59 5.19 6.44
C GLU A 38 1.94 5.36 4.96
N GLN A 39 1.65 4.35 4.14
CA GLN A 39 1.81 4.44 2.67
C GLN A 39 0.99 5.59 2.08
N GLN A 40 -0.25 5.80 2.54
CA GLN A 40 -1.07 6.94 2.10
C GLN A 40 -0.42 8.27 2.47
N LYS A 41 0.02 8.43 3.72
CA LYS A 41 0.68 9.66 4.21
C LYS A 41 1.94 9.99 3.42
N VAL A 42 2.77 8.98 3.14
CA VAL A 42 4.00 9.18 2.36
C VAL A 42 3.70 9.66 0.95
N LEU A 43 2.68 9.10 0.30
CA LEU A 43 2.27 9.52 -1.06
C LEU A 43 1.69 10.93 -1.08
N GLU A 44 0.94 11.31 -0.05
CA GLU A 44 0.47 12.67 0.17
C GLU A 44 1.63 13.64 0.33
N GLN A 45 2.51 13.38 1.29
CA GLN A 45 3.67 14.22 1.57
C GLN A 45 4.56 14.40 0.33
N GLN A 46 4.84 13.33 -0.42
CA GLN A 46 5.62 13.44 -1.65
C GLN A 46 4.96 14.33 -2.70
N THR A 47 3.63 14.32 -2.76
CA THR A 47 2.91 15.15 -3.73
C THR A 47 2.89 16.61 -3.30
N ASP A 48 2.66 16.88 -2.01
CA ASP A 48 2.70 18.23 -1.47
C ASP A 48 4.08 18.87 -1.68
N MET A 49 5.16 18.11 -1.47
CA MET A 49 6.52 18.56 -1.77
C MET A 49 6.73 18.91 -3.25
N ARG A 50 6.11 18.16 -4.17
CA ARG A 50 6.21 18.43 -5.62
C ARG A 50 5.42 19.67 -6.01
N VAL A 51 4.20 19.83 -5.49
CA VAL A 51 3.37 21.02 -5.73
C VAL A 51 4.07 22.26 -5.18
N GLN A 52 4.69 22.16 -3.99
CA GLN A 52 5.49 23.25 -3.44
C GLN A 52 6.67 23.61 -4.35
N LEU A 53 7.43 22.62 -4.85
CA LEU A 53 8.53 22.90 -5.78
C LEU A 53 8.05 23.57 -7.08
N LEU A 54 6.89 23.16 -7.60
CA LEU A 54 6.28 23.80 -8.77
C LEU A 54 5.85 25.25 -8.46
N GLN A 55 5.41 25.53 -7.24
CA GLN A 55 5.11 26.89 -6.79
C GLN A 55 6.39 27.74 -6.72
N ASP A 56 7.44 27.21 -6.10
CA ASP A 56 8.74 27.90 -5.99
C ASP A 56 9.34 28.19 -7.38
N LEU A 57 9.20 27.27 -8.33
CA LEU A 57 9.62 27.47 -9.72
C LEU A 57 8.82 28.58 -10.40
N GLN A 58 7.51 28.64 -10.21
CA GLN A 58 6.67 29.72 -10.75
C GLN A 58 7.11 31.09 -10.18
N ASP A 59 7.34 31.15 -8.88
CA ASP A 59 7.76 32.38 -8.20
C ASP A 59 9.16 32.82 -8.65
N PHE A 60 10.08 31.87 -8.83
CA PHE A 60 11.41 32.12 -9.40
C PHE A 60 11.32 32.74 -10.80
N PHE A 61 10.54 32.14 -11.71
CA PHE A 61 10.40 32.68 -13.07
C PHE A 61 9.64 34.01 -13.10
N ARG A 62 8.74 34.25 -12.15
CA ARG A 62 8.06 35.54 -12.02
C ARG A 62 9.08 36.62 -11.66
N LYS A 63 9.94 36.34 -10.67
CA LYS A 63 11.00 37.27 -10.29
C LYS A 63 12.04 37.45 -11.39
N LYS A 64 12.38 36.37 -12.11
CA LYS A 64 13.28 36.45 -13.26
C LYS A 64 12.68 37.34 -14.36
N SER A 65 11.39 37.19 -14.66
CA SER A 65 10.71 38.03 -15.66
C SER A 65 10.69 39.51 -15.29
N GLU A 66 10.46 39.84 -14.01
CA GLU A 66 10.56 41.23 -13.53
C GLU A 66 11.94 41.83 -13.81
N ILE A 67 13.00 41.07 -13.55
CA ILE A 67 14.38 41.50 -13.80
C ILE A 67 14.64 41.70 -15.30
N GLU A 68 14.23 40.75 -16.15
CA GLU A 68 14.37 40.89 -17.61
C GLU A 68 13.61 42.11 -18.14
N SER A 69 12.38 42.34 -17.66
CA SER A 69 11.55 43.48 -18.04
C SER A 69 12.14 44.82 -17.61
N GLU A 70 12.76 44.87 -16.42
CA GLU A 70 13.44 46.05 -15.92
C GLU A 70 14.71 46.34 -16.72
N TYR A 71 15.52 45.31 -17.03
CA TYR A 71 16.71 45.44 -17.84
C TYR A 71 16.37 45.93 -19.26
N SER A 72 15.36 45.33 -19.89
CA SER A 72 14.79 45.80 -21.17
C SER A 72 14.45 47.30 -21.14
N ARG A 73 13.67 47.73 -20.12
CA ARG A 73 13.27 49.14 -19.96
C ARG A 73 14.47 50.07 -19.78
N ASN A 74 15.51 49.63 -19.09
CA ASN A 74 16.72 50.43 -18.88
C ASN A 74 17.55 50.55 -20.17
N LEU A 75 17.65 49.49 -20.98
CA LEU A 75 18.29 49.51 -22.29
C LEU A 75 17.54 50.42 -23.28
N GLU A 76 16.20 50.36 -23.34
CA GLU A 76 15.44 51.25 -24.23
C GLU A 76 15.65 52.72 -23.85
N LYS A 77 15.57 53.06 -22.55
CA LYS A 77 15.85 54.41 -22.06
C LYS A 77 17.25 54.89 -22.42
N LEU A 78 18.26 54.01 -22.31
CA LEU A 78 19.64 54.31 -22.70
C LEU A 78 19.73 54.63 -24.20
N ALA A 79 19.17 53.76 -25.06
CA ALA A 79 19.19 53.96 -26.50
C ALA A 79 18.43 55.22 -26.93
N GLU A 80 17.24 55.47 -26.38
CA GLU A 80 16.42 56.64 -26.69
C GLU A 80 17.11 57.95 -26.31
N ARG A 81 17.72 58.03 -25.13
CA ARG A 81 18.44 59.23 -24.65
C ARG A 81 19.54 59.65 -25.62
N PHE A 82 20.34 58.68 -26.07
CA PHE A 82 21.46 58.95 -26.96
C PHE A 82 21.03 59.12 -28.42
N MET A 83 19.97 58.45 -28.88
CA MET A 83 19.37 58.73 -30.18
C MET A 83 18.79 60.13 -30.29
N ALA A 84 18.06 60.61 -29.27
CA ALA A 84 17.49 61.96 -29.24
C ALA A 84 18.58 63.04 -29.33
N LYS A 85 19.68 62.85 -28.58
CA LYS A 85 20.85 63.74 -28.63
C LYS A 85 21.50 63.76 -30.02
N THR A 86 21.61 62.60 -30.68
CA THR A 86 22.22 62.46 -32.01
C THR A 86 21.38 63.10 -33.12
N ARG A 87 20.05 63.16 -32.98
CA ARG A 87 19.14 63.81 -33.95
C ARG A 87 19.09 65.34 -33.82
N SER A 88 19.45 65.88 -32.64
CA SER A 88 19.37 67.32 -32.35
C SER A 88 20.54 68.15 -32.88
N THR A 89 21.61 67.52 -33.38
CA THR A 89 22.79 68.20 -33.94
C THR A 89 22.58 68.54 -35.42
N LYS A 90 22.78 69.82 -35.79
CA LYS A 90 22.60 70.35 -37.16
C LYS A 90 23.40 69.60 -38.24
N ASP A 91 24.49 68.93 -37.86
CA ASP A 91 25.37 68.16 -38.74
C ASP A 91 24.77 66.82 -39.23
N HIS A 92 23.65 66.36 -38.65
CA HIS A 92 23.03 65.08 -39.00
C HIS A 92 22.60 65.00 -40.47
N GLN A 93 22.27 66.13 -41.10
CA GLN A 93 21.95 66.19 -42.53
C GLN A 93 23.20 66.06 -43.43
N GLN A 94 24.37 66.46 -42.93
CA GLN A 94 25.63 66.40 -43.67
C GLN A 94 26.22 64.98 -43.69
N TYR A 95 26.09 64.24 -42.58
CA TYR A 95 26.53 62.84 -42.48
C TYR A 95 25.72 61.84 -43.31
N LYS A 96 24.51 62.20 -43.77
CA LYS A 96 23.69 61.34 -44.64
C LYS A 96 24.19 61.29 -46.09
N LYS A 97 25.00 62.24 -46.54
CA LYS A 97 25.46 62.33 -47.94
C LYS A 97 26.67 61.43 -48.25
N ASP A 98 27.52 61.13 -47.26
CA ASP A 98 28.69 60.27 -47.43
C ASP A 98 28.39 58.86 -46.90
N GLN A 99 27.64 58.10 -47.69
CA GLN A 99 27.28 56.71 -47.40
C GLN A 99 28.43 55.74 -47.75
N ASN A 100 29.66 56.07 -47.35
CA ASN A 100 30.80 55.14 -47.44
C ASN A 100 31.02 54.45 -46.08
N LEU A 101 31.21 53.13 -46.14
CA LEU A 101 31.33 52.21 -45.02
C LEU A 101 32.41 52.68 -44.00
N LEU A 102 32.07 52.57 -42.71
CA LEU A 102 32.89 52.92 -41.52
C LEU A 102 33.17 54.42 -41.24
N SER A 103 32.16 55.28 -41.30
CA SER A 103 32.19 56.51 -40.50
C SER A 103 31.92 56.20 -39.02
N PRO A 104 32.64 56.80 -38.05
CA PRO A 104 32.34 56.67 -36.61
C PRO A 104 30.86 56.91 -36.26
N VAL A 105 30.19 57.77 -37.04
CA VAL A 105 28.74 58.05 -36.89
C VAL A 105 27.88 56.83 -37.26
N ASN A 106 28.27 56.07 -38.28
CA ASN A 106 27.58 54.84 -38.66
C ASN A 106 27.80 53.73 -37.63
N CYS A 107 29.04 53.57 -37.12
CA CYS A 107 29.34 52.64 -36.03
C CYS A 107 28.54 52.97 -34.77
N TRP A 108 28.39 54.25 -34.44
CA TRP A 108 27.55 54.72 -33.33
C TRP A 108 26.07 54.36 -33.53
N TYR A 109 25.53 54.55 -34.73
CA TYR A 109 24.14 54.19 -35.02
C TYR A 109 23.89 52.68 -34.96
N LEU A 110 24.82 51.86 -35.47
CA LEU A 110 24.77 50.41 -35.35
C LEU A 110 24.79 49.97 -33.88
N LEU A 111 25.63 50.58 -33.04
CA LEU A 111 25.68 50.30 -31.61
C LEU A 111 24.35 50.64 -30.90
N LEU A 112 23.74 51.79 -31.21
CA LEU A 112 22.44 52.15 -30.64
C LEU A 112 21.33 51.19 -31.08
N ASN A 113 21.35 50.74 -32.34
CA ASN A 113 20.39 49.74 -32.82
C ASN A 113 20.59 48.37 -32.17
N GLU A 114 21.82 47.98 -31.88
CA GLU A 114 22.15 46.75 -31.15
C GLU A 114 21.54 46.78 -29.74
N VAL A 115 21.72 47.86 -28.99
CA VAL A 115 21.12 48.04 -27.65
C VAL A 115 19.59 47.99 -27.70
N ARG A 116 18.95 48.54 -28.74
CA ARG A 116 17.49 48.43 -28.93
C ARG A 116 17.04 47.02 -29.28
N ARG A 117 17.87 46.25 -30.00
CA ARG A 117 17.57 44.84 -30.27
C ARG A 117 17.64 44.03 -28.97
N GLU A 118 18.71 44.19 -28.20
CA GLU A 118 18.87 43.55 -26.89
C GLU A 118 17.70 43.89 -25.95
N SER A 119 17.28 45.15 -25.89
CA SER A 119 16.08 45.59 -25.17
C SER A 119 14.83 44.78 -25.53
N LYS A 120 14.56 44.60 -26.83
CA LYS A 120 13.42 43.81 -27.32
C LYS A 120 13.57 42.33 -26.99
N ASP A 121 14.76 41.76 -27.13
CA ASP A 121 15.01 40.35 -26.83
C ASP A 121 14.72 40.06 -25.34
N HIS A 122 15.14 40.95 -24.43
CA HIS A 122 14.81 40.84 -23.00
C HIS A 122 13.31 41.02 -22.71
N ALA A 123 12.61 41.91 -23.42
CA ALA A 123 11.15 42.02 -23.32
C ALA A 123 10.45 40.74 -23.78
N THR A 124 10.89 40.16 -24.89
CA THR A 124 10.37 38.87 -25.38
C THR A 124 10.66 37.75 -24.39
N LEU A 125 11.86 37.70 -23.81
CA LEU A 125 12.20 36.69 -22.81
C LEU A 125 11.34 36.81 -21.54
N SER A 126 11.08 38.04 -21.08
CA SER A 126 10.15 38.33 -19.98
C SER A 126 8.74 37.80 -20.28
N ASP A 127 8.24 38.05 -21.49
CA ASP A 127 6.93 37.58 -21.95
C ASP A 127 6.86 36.04 -22.01
N LEU A 128 7.90 35.39 -22.52
CA LEU A 128 8.01 33.93 -22.56
C LEU A 128 7.95 33.31 -21.15
N TYR A 129 8.61 33.93 -20.16
CA TYR A 129 8.54 33.45 -18.78
C TYR A 129 7.13 33.54 -18.20
N LEU A 130 6.42 34.66 -18.41
CA LEU A 130 5.08 34.87 -17.87
C LEU A 130 4.04 34.00 -18.57
N ASN A 131 4.02 34.01 -19.90
CA ASN A 131 2.93 33.44 -20.67
C ASN A 131 3.12 31.96 -21.01
N ASN A 132 4.37 31.49 -21.10
CA ASN A 132 4.64 30.09 -21.44
C ASN A 132 5.15 29.29 -20.26
N VAL A 133 6.27 29.71 -19.64
CA VAL A 133 6.94 28.88 -18.62
C VAL A 133 6.08 28.76 -17.35
N ILE A 134 5.64 29.89 -16.78
CA ILE A 134 4.81 29.90 -15.56
C ILE A 134 3.48 29.19 -15.81
N THR A 135 2.77 29.50 -16.90
CA THR A 135 1.52 28.84 -17.29
C THR A 135 1.68 27.32 -17.40
N ARG A 136 2.80 26.86 -17.97
CA ARG A 136 3.07 25.42 -18.10
C ARG A 136 3.30 24.76 -16.74
N PHE A 137 4.00 25.41 -15.80
CA PHE A 137 4.13 24.90 -14.44
C PHE A 137 2.79 24.89 -13.69
N ALA A 138 1.94 25.89 -13.89
CA ALA A 138 0.59 25.91 -13.31
C ALA A 138 -0.24 24.71 -13.80
N HIS A 139 -0.25 24.43 -15.10
CA HIS A 139 -0.93 23.25 -15.65
C HIS A 139 -0.35 21.94 -15.12
N ILE A 140 0.98 21.81 -15.03
CA ILE A 140 1.62 20.61 -14.46
C ILE A 140 1.21 20.44 -12.97
N SER A 141 1.08 21.53 -12.22
CA SER A 141 0.63 21.50 -10.82
C SER A 141 -0.81 21.02 -10.67
N GLU A 142 -1.72 21.54 -11.51
CA GLU A 142 -3.11 21.10 -11.58
C GLU A 142 -3.23 19.61 -11.95
N ASP A 143 -2.48 19.19 -12.96
CA ASP A 143 -2.44 17.80 -13.42
C ASP A 143 -1.89 16.87 -12.34
N THR A 144 -0.83 17.27 -11.65
CA THR A 144 -0.25 16.53 -10.52
C THR A 144 -1.28 16.33 -9.41
N THR A 145 -2.01 17.39 -9.05
CA THR A 145 -3.06 17.34 -8.02
C THR A 145 -4.21 16.44 -8.43
N ARG A 146 -4.65 16.54 -9.70
CA ARG A 146 -5.73 15.71 -10.25
C ARG A 146 -5.35 14.23 -10.31
N LEU A 147 -4.12 13.92 -10.72
CA LEU A 147 -3.60 12.56 -10.76
C LEU A 147 -3.45 11.95 -9.37
N LEU A 148 -3.00 12.74 -8.38
CA LEU A 148 -2.96 12.29 -6.99
C LEU A 148 -4.34 11.89 -6.50
N LYS A 149 -5.37 12.71 -6.76
CA LYS A 149 -6.74 12.40 -6.33
C LYS A 149 -7.19 11.04 -6.87
N LYS A 150 -7.00 10.80 -8.17
CA LYS A 150 -7.31 9.51 -8.80
C LYS A 150 -6.47 8.36 -8.21
N SER A 151 -5.18 8.59 -7.97
CA SER A 151 -4.30 7.57 -7.38
C SER A 151 -4.73 7.22 -5.97
N LYS A 152 -5.16 8.19 -5.15
CA LYS A 152 -5.69 7.96 -3.80
C LYS A 152 -6.95 7.11 -3.85
N GLU A 153 -7.87 7.40 -4.76
CA GLU A 153 -9.10 6.61 -4.95
C GLU A 153 -8.78 5.14 -5.27
N ILE A 154 -7.83 4.89 -6.19
CA ILE A 154 -7.42 3.53 -6.55
C ILE A 154 -6.72 2.82 -5.39
N ILE A 155 -5.80 3.50 -4.69
CA ILE A 155 -5.11 2.94 -3.52
C ILE A 155 -6.11 2.59 -2.43
N PHE A 156 -7.06 3.49 -2.16
CA PHE A 156 -8.09 3.27 -1.16
C PHE A 156 -8.91 2.02 -1.49
N GLN A 157 -9.36 1.86 -2.74
CA GLN A 157 -10.08 0.66 -3.18
C GLN A 157 -9.24 -0.61 -3.01
N LEU A 158 -7.98 -0.60 -3.45
CA LEU A 158 -7.09 -1.77 -3.31
C LEU A 158 -6.85 -2.14 -1.83
N GLN A 159 -6.64 -1.14 -0.97
CA GLN A 159 -6.45 -1.35 0.46
C GLN A 159 -7.74 -1.83 1.14
N GLU A 160 -8.90 -1.34 0.73
CA GLU A 160 -10.19 -1.80 1.23
C GLU A 160 -10.43 -3.27 0.88
N GLU A 161 -10.19 -3.66 -0.37
CA GLU A 161 -10.28 -5.07 -0.80
C GLU A 161 -9.29 -5.97 -0.06
N LEU A 162 -8.07 -5.49 0.16
CA LEU A 162 -7.08 -6.23 0.96
C LEU A 162 -7.56 -6.45 2.40
N MET A 163 -8.15 -5.43 3.02
CA MET A 163 -8.72 -5.55 4.37
C MET A 163 -9.94 -6.48 4.41
N LYS A 164 -10.76 -6.52 3.36
CA LYS A 164 -11.88 -7.49 3.25
C LYS A 164 -11.37 -8.92 3.28
N VAL A 165 -10.37 -9.24 2.45
CA VAL A 165 -9.77 -10.57 2.37
C VAL A 165 -9.10 -10.98 3.69
N LEU A 166 -8.43 -10.05 4.38
CA LEU A 166 -7.88 -10.31 5.72
C LEU A 166 -8.99 -10.57 6.78
N ASN A 167 -10.11 -9.84 6.72
CA ASN A 167 -11.22 -10.09 7.64
C ASN A 167 -11.94 -11.41 7.33
N GLU A 168 -12.01 -11.81 6.07
CA GLU A 168 -12.55 -13.11 5.66
C GLU A 168 -11.70 -14.26 6.19
N LEU A 169 -10.37 -14.17 6.06
CA LEU A 169 -9.46 -15.16 6.63
C LEU A 169 -9.64 -15.29 8.16
N TYR A 170 -9.85 -14.18 8.86
CA TYR A 170 -10.13 -14.19 10.30
C TYR A 170 -11.39 -15.00 10.65
N THR A 171 -12.50 -14.79 9.94
CA THR A 171 -13.77 -15.47 10.23
C THR A 171 -13.69 -16.95 9.89
N VAL A 172 -13.06 -17.32 8.78
CA VAL A 172 -12.86 -18.71 8.37
C VAL A 172 -11.94 -19.43 9.36
N MET A 173 -10.82 -18.81 9.77
CA MET A 173 -9.90 -19.35 10.78
C MET A 173 -10.60 -19.58 12.12
N LYS A 174 -11.38 -18.61 12.62
CA LYS A 174 -12.16 -18.78 13.85
C LYS A 174 -13.15 -19.94 13.77
N THR A 175 -13.81 -20.09 12.63
CA THR A 175 -14.77 -21.19 12.38
C THR A 175 -14.05 -22.55 12.40
N TYR A 176 -12.87 -22.64 11.79
CA TYR A 176 -12.04 -23.84 11.83
C TYR A 176 -11.65 -24.21 13.27
N HIS A 177 -11.11 -23.29 14.06
CA HIS A 177 -10.71 -23.58 15.45
C HIS A 177 -11.91 -23.92 16.35
N LEU A 178 -13.08 -23.31 16.12
CA LEU A 178 -14.32 -23.67 16.81
C LEU A 178 -14.70 -25.14 16.56
N TYR A 179 -14.79 -25.56 15.29
CA TYR A 179 -15.15 -26.94 14.95
C TYR A 179 -14.05 -27.94 15.33
N ASN A 180 -12.79 -27.53 15.34
CA ASN A 180 -11.67 -28.35 15.84
C ASN A 180 -11.83 -28.63 17.34
N SER A 181 -12.14 -27.61 18.14
CA SER A 181 -12.40 -27.75 19.57
C SER A 181 -13.63 -28.65 19.86
N GLU A 182 -14.71 -28.49 19.10
CA GLU A 182 -15.90 -29.34 19.22
C GLU A 182 -15.62 -30.81 18.84
N THR A 183 -14.75 -31.04 17.84
CA THR A 183 -14.34 -32.38 17.42
C THR A 183 -13.48 -33.05 18.48
N LEU A 184 -12.51 -32.33 19.06
CA LEU A 184 -11.69 -32.79 20.18
C LEU A 184 -12.56 -33.15 21.40
N SER A 185 -13.55 -32.32 21.73
CA SER A 185 -14.50 -32.62 22.82
C SER A 185 -15.34 -33.88 22.55
N ALA A 186 -15.81 -34.06 21.31
CA ALA A 186 -16.57 -35.25 20.92
C ALA A 186 -15.70 -36.52 20.96
N GLU A 187 -14.43 -36.42 20.56
CA GLU A 187 -13.46 -37.52 20.62
C GLU A 187 -13.21 -37.97 22.06
N VAL A 188 -13.00 -37.04 23.00
CA VAL A 188 -12.82 -37.36 24.43
C VAL A 188 -14.04 -38.09 24.98
N LYS A 189 -15.26 -37.58 24.70
CA LYS A 189 -16.50 -38.23 25.15
C LYS A 189 -16.69 -39.62 24.53
N LEU A 190 -16.29 -39.82 23.29
CA LEU A 190 -16.33 -41.14 22.64
C LEU A 190 -15.38 -42.10 23.36
N ARG A 191 -14.10 -41.71 23.56
CA ARG A 191 -13.10 -42.53 24.26
C ARG A 191 -13.53 -42.91 25.69
N GLU A 192 -14.17 -41.99 26.41
CA GLU A 192 -14.74 -42.28 27.74
C GLU A 192 -15.86 -43.34 27.69
N ALA A 193 -16.73 -43.28 26.66
CA ALA A 193 -17.79 -44.28 26.48
C ALA A 193 -17.22 -45.66 26.16
N GLU A 194 -16.15 -45.71 25.36
CA GLU A 194 -15.44 -46.94 25.03
C GLU A 194 -14.83 -47.58 26.28
N ARG A 195 -14.19 -46.79 27.15
CA ARG A 195 -13.67 -47.28 28.44
C ARG A 195 -14.77 -47.77 29.39
N GLN A 196 -15.95 -47.16 29.38
CA GLN A 196 -17.09 -47.64 30.18
C GLN A 196 -17.63 -48.98 29.67
N GLY A 197 -17.64 -49.20 28.35
CA GLY A 197 -17.98 -50.49 27.73
C GLY A 197 -17.02 -51.60 28.13
N GLU A 198 -15.72 -51.32 28.17
CA GLU A 198 -14.70 -52.30 28.58
C GLU A 198 -14.77 -52.66 30.08
N ARG A 199 -15.05 -51.67 30.95
CA ARG A 199 -15.21 -51.90 32.40
C ARG A 199 -16.45 -52.72 32.75
N GLY A 200 -17.54 -52.57 32.00
CA GLY A 200 -18.75 -53.38 32.16
C GLY A 200 -18.61 -54.84 31.71
N GLY A 201 -17.61 -55.15 30.86
CA GLY A 201 -17.32 -56.49 30.37
C GLY A 201 -16.33 -57.29 31.21
N ARG A 202 -15.45 -56.63 31.98
CA ARG A 202 -14.37 -57.28 32.74
C ARG A 202 -14.72 -57.66 34.19
N GLY A 203 -15.85 -57.24 34.74
CA GLY A 203 -16.31 -57.62 36.10
C GLY A 203 -16.87 -59.05 36.20
N GLY A 204 -16.50 -59.94 35.27
CA GLY A 204 -17.02 -61.30 35.13
C GLY A 204 -16.07 -62.35 35.70
N GLU A 205 -15.42 -62.11 36.83
CA GLU A 205 -14.85 -63.21 37.60
C GLU A 205 -15.97 -63.84 38.46
N VAL A 206 -16.43 -65.00 37.98
CA VAL A 206 -16.96 -66.13 38.74
C VAL A 206 -18.08 -65.82 39.74
N VAL A 207 -19.36 -65.83 39.30
CA VAL A 207 -20.49 -66.11 40.21
C VAL A 207 -21.49 -67.03 39.53
N PHE A 208 -21.29 -68.34 39.75
CA PHE A 208 -22.25 -69.40 39.50
C PHE A 208 -23.40 -69.20 40.51
N GLY A 209 -24.52 -68.60 40.10
CA GLY A 209 -25.69 -68.40 40.99
C GLY A 209 -26.61 -67.20 40.72
N LEU A 210 -26.43 -66.40 39.67
CA LEU A 210 -27.33 -65.26 39.41
C LEU A 210 -28.74 -65.71 38.96
N ARG A 211 -29.77 -65.19 39.64
CA ARG A 211 -31.19 -65.28 39.24
C ARG A 211 -31.36 -64.82 37.78
N THR A 212 -32.24 -65.47 37.02
CA THR A 212 -32.52 -65.19 35.59
C THR A 212 -32.79 -63.72 35.29
N GLU A 213 -33.43 -63.01 36.22
CA GLU A 213 -33.66 -61.55 36.22
C GLU A 213 -32.36 -60.72 36.07
N ASP A 214 -31.30 -61.11 36.79
CA ASP A 214 -30.04 -60.35 36.88
C ASP A 214 -29.18 -60.52 35.61
N ARG A 215 -29.33 -61.66 34.91
CA ARG A 215 -28.81 -61.85 33.53
C ARG A 215 -29.50 -60.94 32.51
N HIS A 216 -30.82 -60.76 32.65
CA HIS A 216 -31.59 -59.91 31.75
C HIS A 216 -31.21 -58.43 31.93
N GLN A 217 -31.03 -58.01 33.18
CA GLN A 217 -30.57 -56.67 33.55
C GLN A 217 -29.17 -56.34 32.99
N ARG A 218 -28.21 -57.27 33.10
CA ARG A 218 -26.87 -57.12 32.49
C ARG A 218 -26.92 -56.99 30.96
N ARG A 219 -27.76 -57.78 30.28
CA ARG A 219 -27.93 -57.72 28.81
C ARG A 219 -28.56 -56.40 28.35
N ASN A 220 -29.52 -55.86 29.10
CA ASN A 220 -30.13 -54.56 28.83
C ASN A 220 -29.15 -53.40 29.05
N ASN A 221 -28.32 -53.46 30.10
CA ASN A 221 -27.27 -52.47 30.33
C ASN A 221 -26.19 -52.50 29.24
N ALA A 222 -25.75 -53.67 28.80
CA ALA A 222 -24.81 -53.79 27.68
C ALA A 222 -25.38 -53.20 26.38
N ARG A 223 -26.65 -53.47 26.07
CA ARG A 223 -27.36 -52.85 24.92
C ARG A 223 -27.45 -51.33 25.05
N LYS A 224 -27.71 -50.80 26.24
CA LYS A 224 -27.77 -49.35 26.50
C LYS A 224 -26.41 -48.68 26.32
N ILE A 225 -25.33 -49.29 26.80
CA ILE A 225 -23.96 -48.79 26.62
C ILE A 225 -23.57 -48.82 25.13
N GLN A 226 -23.89 -49.90 24.42
CA GLN A 226 -23.63 -50.03 22.99
C GLN A 226 -24.35 -48.93 22.18
N LYS A 227 -25.64 -48.71 22.45
CA LYS A 227 -26.43 -47.64 21.81
C LYS A 227 -25.87 -46.24 22.12
N MET A 228 -25.35 -46.02 23.33
CA MET A 228 -24.68 -44.78 23.72
C MET A 228 -23.35 -44.59 22.98
N LYS A 229 -22.55 -45.65 22.81
CA LYS A 229 -21.32 -45.64 22.02
C LYS A 229 -21.60 -45.31 20.56
N GLU A 230 -22.58 -45.97 19.94
CA GLU A 230 -22.99 -45.71 18.55
C GLU A 230 -23.44 -44.26 18.35
N LYS A 231 -24.23 -43.71 19.29
CA LYS A 231 -24.64 -42.30 19.25
C LYS A 231 -23.45 -41.33 19.33
N ARG A 232 -22.47 -41.61 20.20
CA ARG A 232 -21.25 -40.78 20.32
C ARG A 232 -20.34 -40.94 19.10
N GLN A 233 -20.26 -42.13 18.52
CA GLN A 233 -19.51 -42.41 17.30
C GLN A 233 -20.09 -41.61 16.12
N ALA A 234 -21.40 -41.65 15.93
CA ALA A 234 -22.09 -40.90 14.87
C ALA A 234 -21.83 -39.38 15.00
N LYS A 235 -21.92 -38.84 16.23
CA LYS A 235 -21.62 -37.42 16.49
C LYS A 235 -20.16 -37.07 16.21
N TYR A 236 -19.21 -37.93 16.60
CA TYR A 236 -17.80 -37.73 16.28
C TYR A 236 -17.54 -37.76 14.78
N SER A 237 -18.13 -38.70 14.03
CA SER A 237 -17.98 -38.76 12.56
C SER A 237 -18.55 -37.52 11.87
N GLU A 238 -19.69 -37.00 12.33
CA GLU A 238 -20.28 -35.76 11.81
C GLU A 238 -19.37 -34.56 12.09
N ASN A 239 -18.86 -34.42 13.31
CA ASN A 239 -17.92 -33.36 13.69
C ASN A 239 -16.60 -33.45 12.90
N LYS A 240 -16.08 -34.67 12.68
CA LYS A 240 -14.88 -34.91 11.88
C LYS A 240 -15.06 -34.43 10.43
N LEU A 241 -16.23 -34.65 9.84
CA LEU A 241 -16.55 -34.13 8.50
C LEU A 241 -16.66 -32.59 8.51
N LYS A 242 -17.27 -31.99 9.54
CA LYS A 242 -17.39 -30.53 9.68
C LYS A 242 -16.02 -29.84 9.80
N VAL A 243 -15.14 -30.32 10.67
CA VAL A 243 -13.78 -29.74 10.82
C VAL A 243 -12.95 -29.95 9.54
N MET A 244 -13.11 -31.07 8.83
CA MET A 244 -12.41 -31.30 7.56
C MET A 244 -12.83 -30.27 6.51
N LYS A 245 -14.14 -30.00 6.37
CA LYS A 245 -14.64 -28.96 5.46
C LYS A 245 -14.12 -27.57 5.83
N ALA A 246 -14.20 -27.19 7.11
CA ALA A 246 -13.71 -25.89 7.56
C ALA A 246 -12.19 -25.74 7.44
N ARG A 247 -11.42 -26.83 7.59
CA ARG A 247 -9.97 -26.82 7.33
C ARG A 247 -9.67 -26.56 5.86
N ASN A 248 -10.39 -27.20 4.95
CA ASN A 248 -10.20 -26.98 3.51
C ASN A 248 -10.53 -25.53 3.13
N GLU A 249 -11.64 -24.99 3.64
CA GLU A 249 -11.99 -23.58 3.44
C GLU A 249 -10.89 -22.66 3.96
N TYR A 250 -10.41 -22.90 5.19
CA TYR A 250 -9.33 -22.12 5.79
C TYR A 250 -8.07 -22.11 4.92
N LEU A 251 -7.65 -23.27 4.40
CA LEU A 251 -6.45 -23.35 3.55
C LEU A 251 -6.64 -22.62 2.21
N LEU A 252 -7.83 -22.73 1.59
CA LEU A 252 -8.14 -22.02 0.34
C LEU A 252 -8.18 -20.50 0.55
N THR A 253 -8.85 -20.04 1.60
CA THR A 253 -8.89 -18.61 1.94
C THR A 253 -7.50 -18.08 2.27
N LEU A 254 -6.69 -18.85 3.01
CA LEU A 254 -5.31 -18.47 3.34
C LEU A 254 -4.45 -18.28 2.09
N GLU A 255 -4.52 -19.23 1.14
CA GLU A 255 -3.78 -19.13 -0.12
C GLU A 255 -4.24 -17.92 -0.94
N ALA A 256 -5.56 -17.67 -1.01
CA ALA A 256 -6.12 -16.49 -1.66
C ALA A 256 -5.66 -15.18 -0.99
N THR A 257 -5.65 -15.11 0.34
CA THR A 257 -5.15 -13.96 1.10
C THR A 257 -3.67 -13.69 0.84
N ASN A 258 -2.83 -14.73 0.86
CA ASN A 258 -1.40 -14.60 0.57
C ASN A 258 -1.15 -14.14 -0.87
N ALA A 259 -1.92 -14.64 -1.85
CA ALA A 259 -1.84 -14.17 -3.23
C ALA A 259 -2.27 -12.70 -3.38
N ALA A 260 -3.33 -12.28 -2.68
CA ALA A 260 -3.78 -10.88 -2.66
C ALA A 260 -2.74 -9.93 -2.04
N LEU A 261 -2.15 -10.31 -0.90
CA LEU A 261 -1.05 -9.57 -0.27
C LEU A 261 0.14 -9.44 -1.21
N PHE A 262 0.58 -10.56 -1.81
CA PHE A 262 1.69 -10.55 -2.76
C PHE A 262 1.42 -9.61 -3.94
N LYS A 263 0.24 -9.72 -4.56
CA LYS A 263 -0.14 -8.87 -5.69
C LYS A 263 -0.11 -7.39 -5.30
N TYR A 264 -0.66 -7.06 -4.14
CA TYR A 264 -0.69 -5.68 -3.65
C TYR A 264 0.71 -5.08 -3.50
N TYR A 265 1.59 -5.75 -2.75
CA TYR A 265 2.93 -5.22 -2.44
C TYR A 265 3.90 -5.27 -3.61
N VAL A 266 3.81 -6.29 -4.47
CA VAL A 266 4.78 -6.49 -5.57
C VAL A 266 4.34 -5.77 -6.84
N HIS A 267 3.06 -5.81 -7.18
CA HIS A 267 2.57 -5.31 -8.47
C HIS A 267 1.82 -4.00 -8.32
N ASP A 268 0.75 -3.98 -7.53
CA ASP A 268 -0.20 -2.87 -7.54
C ASP A 268 0.44 -1.59 -6.98
N LEU A 269 1.16 -1.69 -5.84
CA LEU A 269 1.83 -0.55 -5.23
C LEU A 269 2.95 0.01 -6.11
N SER A 270 3.75 -0.87 -6.72
CA SER A 270 4.80 -0.45 -7.68
C SER A 270 4.20 0.30 -8.86
N HIS A 271 3.14 -0.23 -9.45
CA HIS A 271 2.47 0.37 -10.60
C HIS A 271 1.80 1.72 -10.25
N LEU A 272 1.26 1.85 -9.03
CA LEU A 272 0.71 3.11 -8.53
C LEU A 272 1.79 4.17 -8.27
N ILE A 273 2.92 3.79 -7.67
CA ILE A 273 4.07 4.68 -7.51
C ILE A 273 4.59 5.10 -8.88
N HIS A 274 4.76 4.16 -9.82
CA HIS A 274 5.18 4.50 -11.17
C HIS A 274 4.19 5.43 -11.87
N ARG A 275 2.88 5.20 -11.81
CA ARG A 275 1.91 6.10 -12.46
C ARG A 275 1.74 7.46 -11.76
N GLY A 276 1.85 7.51 -10.44
CA GLY A 276 1.74 8.75 -9.66
C GLY A 276 3.03 9.57 -9.60
N VAL A 277 4.20 8.95 -9.79
CA VAL A 277 5.53 9.58 -9.71
C VAL A 277 6.16 9.77 -11.10
N SER A 278 5.80 9.00 -12.12
CA SER A 278 6.38 9.16 -13.48
C SER A 278 5.87 10.36 -14.26
N CYS A 279 5.04 11.23 -13.68
CA CYS A 279 4.82 12.56 -14.25
C CYS A 279 6.07 13.46 -14.19
N VAL A 280 7.14 13.04 -13.49
CA VAL A 280 8.46 13.70 -13.55
C VAL A 280 9.58 12.65 -13.67
N ALA A 281 9.52 11.80 -14.68
CA ALA A 281 10.74 11.16 -15.19
C ALA A 281 11.56 12.20 -16.00
N LEU A 282 12.01 13.27 -15.34
CA LEU A 282 12.95 14.26 -15.90
C LEU A 282 13.67 15.06 -14.80
N VAL A 283 14.19 14.38 -13.77
CA VAL A 283 15.47 14.77 -13.14
C VAL A 283 16.21 13.46 -12.77
N PRO A 284 17.33 13.14 -13.43
CA PRO A 284 18.04 11.89 -13.18
C PRO A 284 18.84 12.01 -11.88
N LEU A 285 18.35 11.38 -10.80
CA LEU A 285 19.22 10.99 -9.68
C LEU A 285 19.90 9.66 -10.00
N ALA A 286 20.69 9.69 -11.07
CA ALA A 286 21.80 8.78 -11.30
C ALA A 286 23.05 9.34 -10.59
N THR A 287 22.99 9.52 -9.27
CA THR A 287 24.20 9.61 -8.45
C THR A 287 23.94 8.92 -7.11
N LYS A 288 24.60 7.77 -6.93
CA LYS A 288 24.81 7.05 -5.66
C LYS A 288 23.56 6.52 -4.96
N GLY A 289 23.12 5.32 -5.38
CA GLY A 289 22.92 4.18 -4.48
C GLY A 289 22.01 4.36 -3.25
N ARG A 290 21.10 5.32 -3.24
CA ARG A 290 20.08 5.49 -2.21
C ARG A 290 18.72 5.35 -2.87
N PHE A 291 18.17 4.14 -2.86
CA PHE A 291 16.71 4.01 -2.91
C PHE A 291 16.15 4.91 -1.80
N CYS A 292 15.22 5.80 -2.14
CA CYS A 292 14.56 6.66 -1.17
C CYS A 292 14.03 5.77 -0.03
N HIS A 293 14.24 6.14 1.23
CA HIS A 293 13.80 5.35 2.39
C HIS A 293 12.30 4.99 2.30
N CYS A 294 11.48 5.84 1.66
CA CYS A 294 10.08 5.56 1.32
C CYS A 294 9.90 4.31 0.45
N THR A 295 10.72 4.09 -0.57
CA THR A 295 10.58 2.94 -1.48
C THR A 295 10.90 1.63 -0.73
N ARG A 296 11.83 1.67 0.23
CA ARG A 296 12.20 0.51 1.04
C ARG A 296 11.14 0.18 2.12
N PHE A 297 10.46 1.19 2.65
CA PHE A 297 9.38 1.04 3.64
C PHE A 297 8.04 0.65 2.98
N CYS A 298 7.77 1.13 1.77
CA CYS A 298 6.57 0.76 1.03
C CYS A 298 6.62 -0.68 0.50
N LEU A 299 7.81 -1.20 0.17
CA LEU A 299 7.99 -2.54 -0.42
C LEU A 299 8.38 -3.62 0.59
N SER A 300 8.48 -3.31 1.89
CA SER A 300 8.65 -4.34 2.91
C SER A 300 7.35 -5.13 3.05
N ALA A 301 7.22 -6.22 2.31
CA ALA A 301 6.11 -7.14 2.46
C ALA A 301 6.11 -7.67 3.90
N PRO A 302 5.01 -7.55 4.66
CA PRO A 302 4.86 -8.32 5.89
C PRO A 302 5.00 -9.80 5.53
N TYR A 303 5.74 -10.52 6.37
CA TYR A 303 5.97 -11.95 6.26
C TYR A 303 4.67 -12.65 5.88
N ILE A 304 4.74 -13.53 4.86
CA ILE A 304 3.68 -14.43 4.42
C ILE A 304 2.95 -14.95 5.66
N ILE A 305 1.61 -14.91 5.68
CA ILE A 305 0.85 -15.50 6.80
C ILE A 305 1.10 -17.01 6.70
N VAL A 306 2.04 -17.51 7.50
CA VAL A 306 2.43 -18.91 7.51
C VAL A 306 1.42 -19.67 8.38
N ALA A 307 0.78 -20.68 7.80
CA ALA A 307 0.09 -21.69 8.58
C ALA A 307 1.12 -22.63 9.22
N GLU A 308 1.19 -22.63 10.55
CA GLU A 308 1.70 -23.78 11.32
C GLU A 308 0.56 -24.52 12.01
#